data_AF-A0A0L7KNJ0-F1
#
_entry.id   AF-A0A0L7KNJ0-F1
#
_cell.length_a   1.000
_cell.length_b   1.000
_cell.length_c   1.000
_cell.angle_alpha   90.00
_cell.angle_beta   90.00
_cell.angle_gamma   90.00
#
_symmetry.space_group_name_H-M   'P 1'
#
loop_
_entity.id
_entity.type
_entity.pdbx_description
1 polymer ?
#
loop_
_entity_poly.entity_id
_entity_poly.type
_entity_poly.pdbx_seq_one_letter_code
_entity_poly.pdbx_strand_id
1 'polypeptide(L)'
;MAQTAGVKPITIAGRVAIERERCIGMTDAERSWRKQWLKDQVLAPNEPVYVEEYWKERTNAIRRFYRKPLDILFTKLSPVLDWTKKGGWRVLKTKPTVLPGQPGFPFKSERCVGADYADRGFKKSPI
;
A
#
# COMPACT_ATOMS: atom_id res chain seq x y z
N MET A 1 12.20 23.62 39.68
CA MET A 1 10.84 23.73 39.11
C MET A 1 10.94 24.70 37.94
N ALA A 2 10.72 24.24 36.70
CA ALA A 2 10.83 25.13 35.54
C ALA A 2 9.66 26.13 35.56
N GLN A 3 9.99 27.43 35.64
CA GLN A 3 9.03 28.52 35.57
C GLN A 3 8.59 28.67 34.12
N THR A 4 7.40 28.17 33.77
CA THR A 4 6.77 28.47 32.48
C THR A 4 6.48 29.96 32.44
N ALA A 5 7.19 30.70 31.59
CA ALA A 5 7.25 32.17 31.51
C ALA A 5 5.89 32.85 31.21
N GLY A 6 4.95 32.82 32.17
CA GLY A 6 3.62 33.44 32.06
C GLY A 6 2.63 32.71 31.16
N VAL A 7 3.05 31.65 30.46
CA VAL A 7 2.17 30.85 29.60
C VAL A 7 1.47 29.79 30.46
N LYS A 8 0.13 29.79 30.45
CA LYS A 8 -0.66 28.72 31.09
C LYS A 8 -0.18 27.37 30.53
N PRO A 9 0.14 26.38 31.37
CA PRO A 9 0.50 25.06 30.87
C PRO A 9 -0.69 24.47 30.12
N ILE A 10 -0.54 24.29 28.81
CA ILE A 10 -1.54 23.65 27.95
C ILE A 10 -1.10 22.20 27.73
N THR A 11 -2.02 21.26 27.93
CA THR A 11 -1.80 19.85 27.60
C THR A 11 -1.78 19.66 26.09
N ILE A 12 -0.77 18.97 25.55
CA ILE A 12 -0.60 18.70 24.11
C ILE A 12 -1.84 18.06 23.48
N ALA A 13 -2.57 17.23 24.24
CA ALA A 13 -3.70 16.46 23.74
C ALA A 13 -5.00 17.29 23.53
N GLY A 14 -5.09 18.51 24.10
CA GLY A 14 -6.24 19.40 23.96
C GLY A 14 -7.59 18.82 24.44
N ARG A 15 -8.70 19.42 24.00
CA ARG A 15 -10.09 19.02 24.31
C ARG A 15 -10.40 17.59 23.81
N VAL A 16 -9.97 17.29 22.59
CA VAL A 16 -10.28 16.01 21.91
C VAL A 16 -9.63 14.80 22.61
N ALA A 17 -8.74 15.00 23.58
CA ALA A 17 -8.23 13.95 24.44
C ALA A 17 -9.35 13.22 25.21
N ILE A 18 -10.39 13.94 25.64
CA ILE A 18 -11.48 13.39 26.45
C ILE A 18 -12.54 12.75 25.54
N GLU A 19 -12.86 11.48 25.79
CA GLU A 19 -13.79 10.70 24.96
C GLU A 19 -15.19 11.30 24.87
N ARG A 20 -15.70 11.83 25.99
CA ARG A 20 -17.00 12.51 26.04
C ARG A 20 -17.06 13.72 25.11
N GLU A 21 -15.97 14.48 25.03
CA GLU A 21 -15.89 15.67 24.20
C GLU A 21 -15.78 15.34 22.71
N ARG A 22 -15.30 14.13 22.36
CA ARG A 22 -15.33 13.62 20.97
C ARG A 22 -16.76 13.32 20.51
N CYS A 23 -17.60 12.79 21.40
CA CYS A 23 -19.00 12.47 21.09
C CYS A 23 -19.86 13.71 20.81
N ILE A 24 -19.50 14.87 21.38
CA ILE A 24 -20.20 16.15 21.18
C ILE A 24 -19.96 16.73 19.77
N GLY A 25 -18.87 16.31 19.10
CA GLY A 25 -18.48 16.79 17.77
C GLY A 25 -17.57 18.02 17.79
N MET A 26 -17.36 18.63 16.61
CA MET A 26 -16.52 19.83 16.46
C MET A 26 -17.33 21.12 16.62
N THR A 27 -16.76 22.08 17.34
CA THR A 27 -17.25 23.47 17.38
C THR A 27 -17.01 24.18 16.04
N ASP A 28 -17.66 25.31 15.81
CA ASP A 28 -17.49 26.07 14.56
C ASP A 28 -16.04 26.53 14.35
N ALA A 29 -15.35 26.93 15.43
CA ALA A 29 -13.94 27.27 15.40
C ALA A 29 -13.06 26.06 15.00
N GLU A 30 -13.34 24.88 15.55
CA GLU A 30 -12.62 23.66 15.18
C GLU A 30 -12.89 23.24 13.74
N ARG A 31 -14.11 23.48 13.22
CA ARG A 31 -14.42 23.23 11.81
C ARG A 31 -13.66 24.18 10.88
N SER A 32 -13.48 25.45 11.25
CA SER A 32 -12.62 26.36 10.47
C SER A 32 -11.16 25.92 10.49
N TRP A 33 -10.65 25.50 11.65
CA TRP A 33 -9.29 24.93 11.75
C TRP A 33 -9.14 23.65 10.95
N ARG A 34 -10.15 22.77 10.97
CA ARG A 34 -10.15 21.54 10.19
C ARG A 34 -10.17 21.81 8.69
N LYS A 35 -10.94 22.82 8.24
CA LYS A 35 -10.97 23.27 6.84
C LYS A 35 -9.61 23.80 6.41
N GLN A 36 -8.94 24.58 7.26
CA GLN A 36 -7.58 25.05 7.00
C GLN A 36 -6.60 23.88 6.93
N TRP A 37 -6.61 22.98 7.91
CA TRP A 37 -5.76 21.79 7.91
C TRP A 37 -5.94 20.95 6.64
N LEU A 38 -7.19 20.72 6.20
CA LEU A 38 -7.45 19.99 4.95
C LEU A 38 -6.83 20.68 3.73
N LYS A 39 -6.87 22.01 3.70
CA LYS A 39 -6.24 22.80 2.65
C LYS A 39 -4.71 22.67 2.70
N ASP A 40 -4.14 22.63 3.89
CA ASP A 40 -2.69 22.49 4.10
C ASP A 40 -2.16 21.09 3.72
N GLN A 41 -3.03 20.07 3.69
CA GLN A 41 -2.67 18.74 3.17
C GLN A 41 -2.61 18.67 1.64
N VAL A 42 -3.10 19.69 0.93
CA VAL A 42 -3.03 19.71 -0.53
C VAL A 42 -1.60 20.07 -0.92
N LEU A 43 -0.90 19.10 -1.50
CA LEU A 43 0.45 19.30 -2.02
C LEU A 43 0.45 20.36 -3.12
N ALA A 44 1.59 21.04 -3.27
CA ALA A 44 1.75 22.02 -4.32
C ALA A 44 1.76 21.31 -5.70
N PRO A 45 1.27 21.96 -6.77
CA PRO A 45 1.14 21.32 -8.09
C PRO A 45 2.48 20.89 -8.70
N ASN A 46 3.59 21.47 -8.25
CA ASN A 46 4.95 21.15 -8.65
C ASN A 46 5.55 19.98 -7.85
N GLU A 47 4.85 19.46 -6.85
CA GLU A 47 5.28 18.32 -6.05
C GLU A 47 4.69 17.03 -6.61
N PRO A 48 5.45 15.92 -6.64
CA PRO A 48 6.82 15.74 -6.14
C PRO A 48 7.91 16.28 -7.07
N VAL A 49 8.83 17.08 -6.53
CA VAL A 49 9.98 17.62 -7.30
C VAL A 49 11.06 16.55 -7.43
N TYR A 50 11.13 15.89 -8.59
CA TYR A 50 12.25 15.00 -8.91
C TYR A 50 13.38 15.79 -9.57
N VAL A 51 14.42 16.10 -8.80
CA VAL A 51 15.63 16.76 -9.31
C VAL A 51 16.59 15.70 -9.84
N GLU A 52 16.66 15.54 -11.16
CA GLU A 52 17.55 14.55 -11.78
C GLU A 52 19.03 14.81 -11.48
N GLU A 53 19.39 16.08 -11.35
CA GLU A 53 20.74 16.57 -11.14
C GLU A 53 21.31 16.06 -9.81
N TYR A 54 20.52 16.10 -8.74
CA TYR A 54 20.91 15.61 -7.42
C TYR A 54 21.31 14.12 -7.43
N TRP A 55 20.60 13.29 -8.21
CA TRP A 55 20.91 11.86 -8.35
C TRP A 55 22.10 11.61 -9.26
N LYS A 56 22.21 12.38 -10.35
CA LYS A 56 23.36 12.33 -11.23
C LYS A 56 24.61 12.68 -10.42
N GLU A 57 24.70 13.86 -9.84
CA GLU A 57 25.91 14.35 -9.14
C GLU A 57 26.42 13.42 -8.04
N ARG A 58 25.52 12.80 -7.25
CA ARG A 58 25.94 11.84 -6.21
C ARG A 58 26.44 10.50 -6.74
N THR A 59 26.23 10.19 -8.02
CA THR A 59 26.63 8.91 -8.61
C THR A 59 27.74 9.08 -9.64
N ASN A 60 28.88 8.44 -9.39
CA ASN A 60 30.01 8.38 -10.33
C ASN A 60 29.58 7.79 -11.68
N ALA A 61 30.15 8.27 -12.79
CA ALA A 61 29.83 7.83 -14.14
C ALA A 61 29.96 6.31 -14.34
N ILE A 62 31.00 5.69 -13.77
CA ILE A 62 31.22 4.23 -13.80
C ILE A 62 30.04 3.49 -13.15
N ARG A 63 29.58 3.99 -11.99
CA ARG A 63 28.46 3.38 -11.25
C ARG A 63 27.15 3.53 -12.00
N ARG A 64 26.95 4.64 -12.73
CA ARG A 64 25.80 4.81 -13.62
C ARG A 64 25.85 3.81 -14.76
N PHE A 65 26.99 3.68 -15.43
CA PHE A 65 27.16 2.74 -16.55
C PHE A 65 26.91 1.29 -16.13
N TYR A 66 27.49 0.86 -15.00
CA TYR A 66 27.28 -0.47 -14.45
C TYR A 66 25.81 -0.74 -14.06
N ARG A 67 25.08 0.26 -13.59
CA ARG A 67 23.68 0.13 -13.15
C ARG A 67 22.68 0.14 -14.32
N LYS A 68 23.00 0.84 -15.42
CA LYS A 68 22.13 0.98 -16.60
C LYS A 68 21.46 -0.31 -17.09
N PRO A 69 22.15 -1.45 -17.28
CA PRO A 69 21.50 -2.67 -17.74
C PRO A 69 20.42 -3.17 -16.75
N LEU A 70 20.67 -3.06 -15.44
CA LEU A 70 19.71 -3.46 -14.41
C LEU A 70 18.52 -2.50 -14.33
N ASP A 71 18.74 -1.20 -14.48
CA ASP A 71 17.65 -0.21 -14.52
C ASP A 71 16.74 -0.44 -15.75
N ILE A 72 17.32 -0.80 -16.90
CA ILE A 72 16.55 -1.16 -18.10
C ILE A 72 15.72 -2.42 -17.86
N LEU A 73 16.31 -3.45 -17.26
CA LEU A 73 15.59 -4.67 -16.91
C LEU A 73 14.44 -4.38 -15.94
N PHE A 74 14.71 -3.62 -14.88
CA PHE A 74 13.72 -3.27 -13.87
C PHE A 74 12.56 -2.45 -14.45
N THR A 75 12.85 -1.44 -15.26
CA THR A 75 11.81 -0.61 -15.89
C THR A 75 10.92 -1.40 -16.85
N LYS A 76 11.49 -2.39 -17.56
CA LYS A 76 10.72 -3.30 -18.42
C LYS A 76 9.90 -4.32 -17.64
N LEU A 77 10.40 -4.80 -16.50
CA LEU A 77 9.70 -5.78 -15.65
C LEU A 77 8.69 -5.15 -14.69
N SER A 78 8.88 -3.89 -14.29
CA SER A 78 8.00 -3.14 -13.38
C SER A 78 6.50 -3.31 -13.67
N PRO A 79 5.99 -3.14 -14.91
CA PRO A 79 4.57 -3.32 -15.20
C PRO A 79 4.07 -4.76 -15.05
N VAL A 80 4.95 -5.76 -15.04
CA VAL A 80 4.62 -7.19 -14.85
C VAL A 80 4.72 -7.59 -13.37
N LEU A 81 5.63 -6.96 -12.63
CA LEU A 81 5.90 -7.22 -11.21
C LEU A 81 4.97 -6.45 -10.25
N ASP A 82 4.14 -5.55 -10.78
CA ASP A 82 3.18 -4.81 -9.98
C ASP A 82 2.11 -5.75 -9.40
N TRP A 83 1.91 -5.68 -8.08
CA TRP A 83 0.91 -6.45 -7.34
C TRP A 83 -0.52 -6.13 -7.79
N THR A 84 -0.74 -4.95 -8.38
CA THR A 84 -2.04 -4.55 -8.93
C THR A 84 -2.42 -5.35 -10.19
N LYS A 85 -1.45 -5.95 -10.89
CA LYS A 85 -1.69 -6.74 -12.10
C LYS A 85 -1.67 -8.22 -11.83
N LYS A 86 -2.72 -8.93 -12.30
CA LYS A 86 -2.81 -10.39 -12.26
C LYS A 86 -1.97 -11.04 -13.38
N GLY A 87 -0.67 -10.75 -13.43
CA GLY A 87 0.31 -11.37 -14.34
C GLY A 87 1.01 -12.59 -13.69
N GLY A 88 1.45 -13.55 -14.51
CA GLY A 88 2.16 -14.76 -14.06
C GLY A 88 1.89 -15.97 -14.95
N TRP A 89 2.75 -17.00 -14.85
CA TRP A 89 2.55 -18.27 -15.54
C TRP A 89 1.30 -18.98 -15.02
N ARG A 90 0.28 -19.12 -15.86
CA ARG A 90 -0.94 -19.86 -15.52
C ARG A 90 -0.79 -21.33 -15.88
N VAL A 91 -0.60 -22.16 -14.87
CA VAL A 91 -0.70 -23.62 -15.05
C VAL A 91 -2.17 -24.02 -14.94
N LEU A 92 -2.81 -24.20 -16.09
CA LEU A 92 -4.13 -24.82 -16.17
C LEU A 92 -3.94 -26.35 -16.18
N LYS A 93 -4.44 -27.03 -15.15
CA LYS A 93 -4.49 -28.49 -15.11
C LYS A 93 -5.88 -28.94 -15.54
N THR A 94 -5.95 -29.84 -16.51
CA THR A 94 -7.19 -30.55 -16.86
C THR A 94 -7.54 -31.57 -15.77
N LYS A 95 -8.80 -32.02 -15.74
CA LYS A 95 -9.22 -33.08 -14.83
C LYS A 95 -8.49 -34.39 -15.20
N PRO A 96 -7.96 -35.15 -14.23
CA PRO A 96 -7.42 -36.47 -14.52
C PRO A 96 -8.55 -37.43 -14.95
N THR A 97 -8.23 -38.39 -15.81
CA THR A 97 -9.19 -39.44 -16.20
C THR A 97 -9.28 -40.48 -15.09
N VAL A 98 -10.46 -40.69 -14.52
CA VAL A 98 -10.69 -41.67 -13.44
C VAL A 98 -11.89 -42.54 -13.80
N LEU A 99 -11.72 -43.85 -13.76
CA LEU A 99 -12.75 -44.84 -14.09
C LEU A 99 -13.51 -45.32 -12.83
N PRO A 100 -14.75 -45.83 -12.98
CA PRO A 100 -15.48 -46.46 -11.88
C PRO A 100 -14.66 -47.61 -11.27
N GLY A 101 -14.46 -47.58 -9.95
CA GLY A 101 -13.70 -48.59 -9.20
C GLY A 101 -12.22 -48.24 -8.96
N GLN A 102 -11.70 -47.16 -9.56
CA GLN A 102 -10.38 -46.64 -9.21
C GLN A 102 -10.42 -45.71 -7.98
N PRO A 103 -9.34 -45.65 -7.17
CA PRO A 103 -9.26 -44.73 -6.05
C PRO A 103 -9.39 -43.28 -6.54
N GLY A 104 -10.31 -42.51 -5.95
CA GLY A 104 -10.60 -41.12 -6.34
C GLY A 104 -11.76 -40.95 -7.31
N PHE A 105 -12.48 -42.02 -7.68
CA PHE A 105 -13.76 -41.95 -8.39
C PHE A 105 -14.92 -41.66 -7.42
N PRO A 106 -15.82 -40.70 -7.71
CA PRO A 106 -15.81 -39.73 -8.82
C PRO A 106 -14.90 -38.52 -8.51
N PHE A 107 -14.16 -38.04 -9.52
CA PHE A 107 -13.30 -36.87 -9.36
C PHE A 107 -14.12 -35.59 -9.12
N LYS A 108 -14.10 -35.09 -7.89
CA LYS A 108 -14.69 -33.80 -7.51
C LYS A 108 -13.62 -32.71 -7.50
N SER A 109 -13.92 -31.53 -8.05
CA SER A 109 -13.01 -30.39 -7.99
C SER A 109 -12.98 -29.82 -6.57
N GLU A 110 -11.77 -29.50 -6.07
CA GLU A 110 -11.61 -28.80 -4.79
C GLU A 110 -12.19 -27.37 -4.82
N ARG A 111 -12.26 -26.77 -6.02
CA ARG A 111 -12.86 -25.47 -6.26
C ARG A 111 -14.34 -25.66 -6.54
N CYS A 112 -15.20 -25.23 -5.62
CA CYS A 112 -16.66 -25.35 -5.74
C CYS A 112 -17.35 -23.98 -5.77
N VAL A 113 -16.73 -22.96 -5.18
CA VAL A 113 -17.26 -21.59 -5.11
C VAL A 113 -16.58 -20.71 -6.15
N GLY A 114 -17.30 -19.75 -6.74
CA GLY A 114 -16.75 -18.80 -7.71
C GLY A 114 -15.47 -18.09 -7.24
N ALA A 115 -15.39 -17.77 -5.95
CA ALA A 115 -14.20 -17.17 -5.33
C ALA A 115 -12.97 -18.12 -5.32
N ASP A 116 -13.16 -19.44 -5.29
CA ASP A 116 -12.07 -20.42 -5.24
C ASP A 116 -11.24 -20.44 -6.54
N TYR A 117 -11.83 -19.99 -7.66
CA TYR A 117 -11.12 -19.85 -8.94
C TYR A 117 -10.14 -18.66 -8.93
N ALA A 118 -10.35 -17.68 -8.06
CA ALA A 118 -9.52 -16.48 -7.94
C ALA A 118 -8.62 -16.46 -6.69
N ASP A 119 -8.80 -17.42 -5.78
CA ASP A 119 -8.15 -17.47 -4.47
C ASP A 119 -6.60 -17.55 -4.53
N ARG A 120 -6.04 -18.28 -5.50
CA ARG A 120 -4.57 -18.35 -5.74
C ARG A 120 -3.72 -18.65 -4.49
N GLY A 121 -4.28 -19.39 -3.52
CA GLY A 121 -3.58 -19.73 -2.28
C GLY A 121 -3.64 -18.65 -1.19
N PHE A 122 -4.45 -17.59 -1.39
CA PHE A 122 -4.72 -16.56 -0.40
C PHE A 122 -5.40 -17.14 0.85
N LYS A 123 -6.40 -18.02 0.71
CA LYS A 123 -6.99 -18.73 1.88
C LYS A 123 -5.99 -19.59 2.67
N LYS A 124 -4.81 -19.88 2.10
CA LYS A 124 -3.74 -20.65 2.74
C LYS A 124 -2.56 -19.77 3.18
N SER A 125 -2.60 -18.45 2.98
CA SER A 125 -1.54 -17.56 3.47
C SER A 125 -1.61 -17.43 4.99
N PRO A 126 -0.46 -17.27 5.68
CA PRO A 126 -0.41 -17.01 7.12
C PRO A 126 -0.83 -15.58 7.51
N ILE A 127 -1.32 -14.80 6.54
CA ILE A 127 -1.93 -13.48 6.70
C ILE A 127 -3.41 -13.65 6.42
#